data_AF-A0A2A5M7I2-F1
#
_entry.id   AF-A0A2A5M7I2-F1
#
_cell.length_a   1.000
_cell.length_b   1.000
_cell.length_c   1.000
_cell.angle_alpha   90.00
_cell.angle_beta   90.00
_cell.angle_gamma   90.00
#
_symmetry.space_group_name_H-M   'P 1'
#
loop_
_entity.id
_entity.type
_entity.pdbx_description
1 polymer ?
#
loop_
_entity_poly.entity_id
_entity_poly.type
_entity_poly.pdbx_seq_one_letter_code
_entity_poly.pdbx_strand_id
1 'polypeptide(L)'
;ELIIIAARPGMGKTTLCLNFIDKVLRQNKGVALFSLEMPATQIMQRMLSSKTSIPLQRILTADLNDDEWERLGDACNDYSQKKLYIYDSGYAT
;
A
#
# COMPACT_ATOMS: atom_id res chain seq x y z
N GLU A 1 -21.38 8.49 -2.11
CA GLU A 1 -21.60 8.65 -0.66
C GLU A 1 -20.32 9.16 -0.01
N LEU A 2 -20.42 9.94 1.06
CA LEU A 2 -19.27 10.39 1.84
C LEU A 2 -19.13 9.52 3.08
N ILE A 3 -18.00 8.81 3.21
CA ILE A 3 -17.70 7.95 4.35
C ILE A 3 -16.51 8.56 5.08
N ILE A 4 -16.69 8.84 6.38
CA ILE A 4 -15.64 9.39 7.23
C ILE A 4 -15.17 8.30 8.20
N ILE A 5 -13.86 8.06 8.23
CA ILE A 5 -13.22 7.13 9.16
C ILE A 5 -12.33 7.94 10.09
N ALA A 6 -12.70 7.99 11.38
CA ALA A 6 -11.94 8.65 12.43
C ALA A 6 -11.41 7.61 13.43
N ALA A 7 -10.16 7.78 13.87
CA ALA A 7 -9.56 6.94 14.89
C ALA A 7 -8.47 7.73 15.64
N ARG A 8 -8.11 7.28 16.85
CA ARG A 8 -6.97 7.85 17.58
C ARG A 8 -5.64 7.52 16.87
N PRO A 9 -4.59 8.33 17.02
CA PRO A 9 -3.25 8.01 16.52
C PRO A 9 -2.82 6.60 16.97
N GLY A 10 -2.21 5.84 16.06
CA GLY A 10 -1.75 4.47 16.33
C GLY A 10 -2.83 3.38 16.25
N MET A 11 -4.13 3.71 16.13
CA MET A 11 -5.21 2.71 16.04
C MET A 11 -5.35 2.05 14.65
N GLY A 12 -4.41 2.29 13.74
CA GLY A 12 -4.37 1.61 12.44
C GLY A 12 -5.31 2.17 11.36
N LYS A 13 -5.78 3.43 11.46
CA LYS A 13 -6.61 4.08 10.42
C LYS A 13 -6.01 3.92 9.01
N THR A 14 -4.72 4.21 8.85
CA THR A 14 -4.04 4.08 7.55
C THR A 14 -4.01 2.64 7.07
N THR A 15 -3.65 1.69 7.94
CA THR A 15 -3.64 0.26 7.61
C THR A 15 -5.02 -0.24 7.17
N LEU A 16 -6.08 0.19 7.86
CA LEU A 16 -7.46 -0.12 7.48
C LEU A 16 -7.81 0.43 6.09
N CYS A 17 -7.46 1.70 5.81
CA CYS A 17 -7.65 2.29 4.49
C CYS A 17 -6.91 1.51 3.40
N LEU A 18 -5.65 1.13 3.61
CA LEU A 18 -4.87 0.36 2.64
C LEU A 18 -5.48 -1.01 2.35
N ASN A 19 -6.07 -1.68 3.33
CA ASN A 19 -6.78 -2.95 3.12
C ASN A 19 -8.04 -2.78 2.26
N PHE A 20 -8.78 -1.68 2.41
CA PHE A 20 -9.89 -1.37 1.51
C PHE A 20 -9.41 -1.14 0.08
N ILE A 21 -8.32 -0.40 -0.08
CA ILE A 21 -7.71 -0.14 -1.38
C ILE A 21 -7.31 -1.46 -2.03
N ASP A 22 -6.58 -2.33 -1.33
CA ASP A 22 -6.16 -3.63 -1.86
C ASP A 22 -7.37 -4.47 -2.33
N LYS A 23 -8.45 -4.51 -1.53
CA LYS A 23 -9.69 -5.20 -1.91
C LYS A 23 -10.33 -4.63 -3.18
N VAL A 24 -10.32 -3.32 -3.37
CA VAL A 24 -10.85 -2.66 -4.57
C VAL A 24 -9.96 -2.93 -5.79
N LEU A 25 -8.64 -2.89 -5.63
CA LEU A 25 -7.68 -3.19 -6.70
C LEU A 25 -7.78 -4.65 -7.18
N ARG A 26 -8.06 -5.60 -6.28
CA ARG A 26 -8.36 -7.01 -6.65
C ARG A 26 -9.61 -7.15 -7.52
N GLN A 27 -10.54 -6.20 -7.47
CA GLN A 27 -11.71 -6.14 -8.34
C GLN A 27 -11.43 -5.40 -9.67
N ASN A 28 -10.16 -5.10 -9.97
CA ASN A 28 -9.72 -4.31 -11.13
C ASN A 28 -10.39 -2.92 -11.25
N LYS A 29 -10.79 -2.35 -10.11
CA LYS A 29 -11.29 -0.97 -10.02
C LYS A 29 -10.15 -0.02 -9.69
N GLY A 30 -10.25 1.21 -10.20
CA GLY A 30 -9.26 2.26 -9.97
C GLY A 30 -9.43 2.93 -8.61
N VAL A 31 -8.31 3.33 -8.00
CA VAL A 31 -8.26 4.05 -6.73
C VAL A 31 -7.24 5.19 -6.82
N ALA A 32 -7.66 6.38 -6.36
CA ALA A 32 -6.75 7.48 -6.08
C ALA A 32 -6.62 7.66 -4.56
N LEU A 33 -5.39 7.65 -4.06
CA LEU A 33 -5.06 7.88 -2.66
C LEU A 33 -4.29 9.19 -2.53
N PHE A 34 -4.82 10.10 -1.73
CA PHE A 34 -4.13 11.32 -1.32
C PHE A 34 -3.59 11.14 0.08
N SER A 35 -2.28 11.22 0.23
CA SER A 35 -1.59 11.08 1.51
C SER A 35 -0.85 12.37 1.83
N LEU A 36 -1.26 13.04 2.91
CA LEU A 36 -0.62 14.29 3.36
C LEU A 36 0.39 14.08 4.49
N GLU A 37 0.40 12.88 5.08
CA GLU A 37 1.23 12.56 6.25
C GLU A 37 2.35 11.57 5.88
N MET A 38 2.06 10.62 5.00
CA MET A 38 2.99 9.55 4.65
C MET A 38 3.41 9.62 3.18
N PRO A 39 4.71 9.49 2.86
CA PRO A 39 5.17 9.37 1.48
C PRO A 39 4.59 8.15 0.77
N ALA A 40 4.44 8.26 -0.55
CA ALA A 40 3.93 7.18 -1.41
C ALA A 40 4.77 5.91 -1.28
N THR A 41 6.10 6.06 -1.12
CA THR A 41 7.04 4.95 -0.94
C THR A 41 6.72 4.13 0.32
N GLN A 42 6.44 4.79 1.45
CA GLN A 42 6.09 4.10 2.71
C GLN A 42 4.74 3.39 2.62
N ILE A 43 3.78 3.99 1.91
CA ILE A 43 2.48 3.37 1.65
C ILE A 43 2.66 2.11 0.81
N MET A 44 3.43 2.20 -0.27
CA MET A 44 3.68 1.08 -1.17
C MET A 44 4.39 -0.08 -0.46
N GLN A 45 5.39 0.21 0.38
CA GLN A 45 6.07 -0.80 1.20
C GLN A 45 5.10 -1.53 2.15
N ARG A 46 4.15 -0.82 2.75
CA ARG A 46 3.11 -1.44 3.59
C ARG A 46 2.14 -2.30 2.78
N MET A 47 1.76 -1.86 1.59
CA MET A 47 0.90 -2.65 0.69
C MET A 47 1.62 -3.93 0.24
N LEU A 48 2.90 -3.84 -0.14
CA LEU A 48 3.73 -4.99 -0.47
C LEU A 48 3.86 -5.96 0.70
N SER A 49 4.20 -5.47 1.89
CA SER A 49 4.26 -6.27 3.12
C SER A 49 2.95 -7.02 3.40
N SER A 50 1.81 -6.33 3.28
CA SER A 50 0.49 -6.93 3.47
C SER A 50 0.21 -8.04 2.45
N LYS A 51 0.62 -7.85 1.20
CA LYS A 51 0.36 -8.79 0.11
C LYS A 51 1.27 -10.02 0.13
N THR A 52 2.56 -9.81 0.38
CA THR A 52 3.57 -10.89 0.42
C THR A 52 3.60 -11.61 1.76
N SER A 53 2.92 -11.09 2.79
CA SER A 53 3.03 -11.58 4.18
C SER A 53 4.47 -11.55 4.73
N ILE A 54 5.35 -10.74 4.14
CA ILE A 54 6.71 -10.53 4.60
C ILE A 54 6.71 -9.36 5.60
N PRO A 55 7.37 -9.48 6.76
CA PRO A 55 7.48 -8.38 7.71
C PRO A 55 8.08 -7.12 7.08
N LEU A 56 7.45 -5.96 7.28
CA LEU A 56 7.89 -4.68 6.72
C LEU A 56 9.36 -4.39 7.00
N GLN A 57 9.84 -4.68 8.22
CA GLN A 57 11.23 -4.44 8.60
C GLN A 57 12.22 -5.23 7.73
N ARG A 58 11.89 -6.47 7.36
CA ARG A 58 12.75 -7.31 6.49
C ARG A 58 12.77 -6.79 5.04
N ILE A 59 11.63 -6.29 4.56
CA ILE A 59 11.56 -5.59 3.26
C ILE A 59 12.44 -4.33 3.28
N LEU A 60 12.43 -3.57 4.38
CA LEU A 60 13.24 -2.36 4.52
C LEU A 60 14.74 -2.64 4.60
N THR A 61 15.13 -3.73 5.25
CA THR A 61 16.55 -4.14 5.39
C THR A 61 17.05 -4.99 4.22
N ALA A 62 16.19 -5.29 3.24
CA ALA A 62 16.46 -6.22 2.14
C ALA A 62 16.95 -7.62 2.61
N ASP A 63 16.49 -8.04 3.79
CA ASP A 63 16.81 -9.34 4.39
C ASP A 63 15.74 -10.38 4.00
N LEU A 64 15.80 -10.84 2.76
CA LEU A 64 14.83 -11.74 2.15
C LEU A 64 15.53 -12.98 1.58
N ASN A 65 14.89 -14.13 1.70
CA ASN A 65 15.33 -15.33 1.00
C ASN A 65 14.89 -15.31 -0.48
N ASP A 66 15.38 -16.27 -1.27
CA ASP A 66 15.12 -16.30 -2.72
C ASP A 66 13.61 -16.40 -3.04
N ASP A 67 12.85 -17.22 -2.30
CA ASP A 67 11.40 -17.35 -2.45
C ASP A 67 10.66 -16.04 -2.11
N GLU A 68 11.11 -15.34 -1.07
CA GLU A 68 10.56 -14.04 -0.65
C GLU A 68 10.86 -12.94 -1.67
N TRP A 69 12.03 -12.98 -2.31
CA TRP A 69 12.39 -12.09 -3.42
C TRP A 69 11.48 -12.32 -4.63
N GLU A 70 11.22 -13.57 -5.00
CA GLU A 70 10.32 -13.91 -6.09
C GLU A 70 8.89 -13.40 -5.80
N ARG A 71 8.36 -13.69 -4.61
CA ARG A 71 7.04 -13.21 -4.17
C ARG A 71 6.93 -11.69 -4.13
N LEU A 72 8.00 -11.00 -3.75
CA LEU A 72 8.05 -9.54 -3.75
C LEU A 72 8.05 -8.99 -5.19
N GLY A 73 8.81 -9.61 -6.09
CA GLY A 73 8.82 -9.29 -7.52
C GLY A 73 7.44 -9.42 -8.15
N ASP A 74 6.76 -10.55 -7.90
CA ASP A 74 5.40 -10.80 -8.37
C ASP A 74 4.40 -9.78 -7.83
N ALA A 75 4.49 -9.44 -6.54
CA ALA A 75 3.62 -8.44 -5.93
C ALA A 75 3.83 -7.05 -6.54
N CYS A 76 5.08 -6.67 -6.82
CA CYS A 76 5.42 -5.42 -7.50
C CYS A 76 4.84 -5.39 -8.93
N ASN A 77 4.99 -6.48 -9.68
CA ASN A 77 4.47 -6.58 -11.04
C ASN A 77 2.93 -6.50 -11.06
N ASP A 78 2.24 -7.20 -10.16
CA ASP A 78 0.78 -7.11 -10.09
C ASP A 78 0.33 -5.68 -9.77
N TYR A 79 0.93 -5.02 -8.77
CA TYR A 79 0.56 -3.64 -8.44
C TYR A 79 0.89 -2.65 -9.56
N SER A 80 1.96 -2.87 -10.34
CA SER A 80 2.29 -2.04 -11.49
C SER A 80 1.23 -2.09 -12.58
N GLN A 81 0.44 -3.17 -12.67
CA GLN A 81 -0.68 -3.28 -13.60
C GLN A 81 -2.01 -2.78 -13.02
N LYS A 82 -2.07 -2.46 -11.73
CA LYS A 82 -3.29 -1.93 -11.10
C LYS A 82 -3.45 -0.43 -11.34
N LYS A 83 -4.70 0.01 -11.41
CA LYS A 83 -5.09 1.43 -11.51
C LYS A 83 -5.03 2.10 -10.13
N LEU A 84 -3.86 2.11 -9.51
CA LEU A 84 -3.60 2.78 -8.23
C LEU A 84 -2.78 4.05 -8.47
N TYR A 85 -3.30 5.19 -8.02
CA TYR A 85 -2.60 6.48 -8.08
C TYR A 85 -2.40 6.99 -6.66
N ILE A 86 -1.16 7.28 -6.29
CA ILE A 86 -0.82 7.80 -4.96
C ILE A 86 -0.24 9.20 -5.14
N TYR A 87 -0.86 10.18 -4.48
CA TYR A 87 -0.43 11.56 -4.44
C TYR A 87 0.04 11.87 -3.02
N ASP A 88 1.34 12.09 -2.84
CA ASP A 88 1.95 12.44 -1.56
C ASP A 88 2.45 13.89 -1.48
N SER A 89 2.47 14.61 -2.60
CA SER A 89 2.54 16.06 -2.64
C SER A 89 1.16 16.67 -2.38
N GLY A 90 1.09 17.74 -1.59
CA GLY A 90 -0.14 18.53 -1.39
C GLY A 90 -0.71 19.19 -2.66
N TYR A 91 -0.13 18.90 -3.82
CA TYR A 91 -0.53 19.37 -5.14
C TYR A 91 -0.72 18.14 -6.05
N ALA A 92 -1.87 18.07 -6.72
CA ALA A 92 -2.11 17.13 -7.80
C ALA A 92 -1.79 17.85 -9.11
N THR A 93 -0.54 17.77 -9.54
CA THR A 93 -0.12 18.15 -10.91
C THR A 93 0.01 16.93 -11.77
#